data_AF-A0AA92W1C8-F1
#
_entry.id   AF-A0AA92W1C8-F1
#
_cell.length_a   1.000
_cell.length_b   1.000
_cell.length_c   1.000
_cell.angle_alpha   90.00
_cell.angle_beta   90.00
_cell.angle_gamma   90.00
#
_symmetry.space_group_name_H-M   'P 1'
#
loop_
_entity.id
_entity.type
_entity.pdbx_description
1 polymer ?
#
loop_
_entity_poly.entity_id
_entity_poly.type
_entity_poly.pdbx_seq_one_letter_code
_entity_poly.pdbx_strand_id
1 'polypeptide(L)'
;MKVYSSSGDPLVISDTPMSKGGEGCVFKIPGLNKYCAKIYHPGKRTNDRLKKLEYMVKNAPSPLITKQYIICWPTKIIFDSHKNFLGFVMPMAFENSVLCYEICRMGISYDLSEDWNTFYNRHSADGIINRLKLLVNIALPIHTIHSIGKYVLVDFKPQNMLITADGRISIIDLDSVQICDKRNIFLCPVATPEYLPPELQHNKDIGKVALTVACDRFALAVIFYQILYGLHPFTVTAMDDKVSEIRELIAKGLFPFGKYSHKVKVIPSPHNKYKILPKEIQSLFRHAFEANPNARPSAEQWGMTIFNFIQKLPK
;
A
#
# COMPACT_ATOMS: atom_id res chain seq x y z
N MET A 1 -30.68 -2.56 -0.36
CA MET A 1 -30.94 -1.27 0.36
C MET A 1 -30.93 -0.06 -0.59
N LYS A 2 -31.92 0.85 -0.51
CA LYS A 2 -31.95 2.12 -1.29
C LYS A 2 -31.28 3.25 -0.51
N VAL A 3 -30.37 3.98 -1.16
CA VAL A 3 -29.63 5.13 -0.61
C VAL A 3 -29.54 6.25 -1.65
N TYR A 4 -28.95 7.39 -1.28
CA TYR A 4 -28.83 8.57 -2.14
C TYR A 4 -27.39 9.04 -2.20
N SER A 5 -26.92 9.39 -3.39
CA SER A 5 -25.59 10.00 -3.54
C SER A 5 -25.61 11.49 -3.19
N SER A 6 -24.42 12.10 -3.07
CA SER A 6 -24.28 13.56 -2.87
C SER A 6 -24.88 14.42 -3.99
N SER A 7 -25.10 13.86 -5.18
CA SER A 7 -25.82 14.53 -6.27
C SER A 7 -27.35 14.36 -6.20
N GLY A 8 -27.87 13.63 -5.21
CA GLY A 8 -29.29 13.31 -5.06
C GLY A 8 -29.74 12.06 -5.85
N ASP A 9 -28.85 11.48 -6.67
CA ASP A 9 -29.18 10.29 -7.46
C ASP A 9 -29.46 9.09 -6.54
N PRO A 10 -30.58 8.37 -6.71
CA PRO A 10 -30.85 7.16 -5.96
C PRO A 10 -29.89 6.05 -6.39
N LEU A 11 -29.34 5.33 -5.41
CA LEU A 11 -28.50 4.14 -5.62
C LEU A 11 -29.13 2.95 -4.90
N VAL A 12 -29.09 1.79 -5.55
CA VAL A 12 -29.42 0.51 -4.92
C VAL A 12 -28.11 -0.17 -4.55
N ILE A 13 -27.99 -0.61 -3.30
CA ILE A 13 -26.84 -1.36 -2.79
C ILE A 13 -27.29 -2.79 -2.50
N SER A 14 -26.44 -3.77 -2.81
CA SER A 14 -26.68 -5.18 -2.50
C SER A 14 -26.93 -5.40 -1.00
N ASP A 15 -27.78 -6.37 -0.66
CA ASP A 15 -28.09 -6.63 0.76
C ASP A 15 -26.96 -7.38 1.48
N THR A 16 -26.16 -8.13 0.72
CA THR A 16 -24.96 -8.80 1.23
C THR A 16 -23.69 -8.00 0.92
N PRO A 17 -22.79 -7.82 1.90
CA PRO A 17 -21.50 -7.19 1.66
C PRO A 17 -20.55 -8.14 0.94
N MET A 18 -19.75 -7.59 0.03
CA MET A 18 -18.62 -8.29 -0.60
C MET A 18 -17.46 -8.50 0.37
N SER A 19 -17.26 -7.54 1.27
CA SER A 19 -16.18 -7.55 2.26
C SER A 19 -16.62 -6.79 3.51
N LYS A 20 -16.10 -7.22 4.66
CA LYS A 20 -16.32 -6.61 5.97
C LYS A 20 -14.97 -6.22 6.56
N GLY A 21 -14.85 -4.97 7.00
CA GLY A 21 -13.67 -4.46 7.71
C GLY A 21 -14.05 -3.84 9.06
N GLY A 22 -13.04 -3.40 9.80
CA GLY A 22 -13.21 -2.83 11.14
C GLY A 22 -14.00 -1.51 11.15
N GLU A 23 -14.05 -0.78 10.03
CA GLU A 23 -14.75 0.51 9.95
C GLU A 23 -16.07 0.48 9.19
N GLY A 24 -16.30 -0.56 8.39
CA GLY A 24 -17.48 -0.66 7.55
C GLY A 24 -17.45 -1.87 6.62
N CYS A 25 -18.43 -1.91 5.74
CA CYS A 25 -18.62 -3.00 4.79
C CYS A 25 -18.62 -2.45 3.36
N VAL A 26 -18.10 -3.23 2.42
CA VAL A 26 -18.10 -2.91 0.99
C VAL A 26 -19.17 -3.72 0.29
N PHE A 27 -19.97 -3.08 -0.55
CA PHE A 27 -21.12 -3.65 -1.22
C PHE A 27 -21.09 -3.39 -2.73
N LYS A 28 -21.74 -4.27 -3.50
CA LYS A 28 -21.97 -4.04 -4.93
C LYS A 28 -23.07 -2.99 -5.12
N ILE A 29 -22.97 -2.23 -6.20
CA ILE A 29 -24.02 -1.33 -6.66
C ILE A 29 -24.57 -1.93 -7.96
N PRO A 30 -25.70 -2.68 -7.93
CA PRO A 30 -26.29 -3.25 -9.14
C PRO A 30 -26.49 -2.18 -10.23
N GLY A 31 -26.06 -2.49 -11.45
CA GLY A 31 -26.10 -1.57 -12.59
C GLY A 31 -24.88 -0.65 -12.74
N LEU A 32 -23.99 -0.58 -11.74
CA LEU A 32 -22.74 0.19 -11.80
C LEU A 32 -21.53 -0.72 -11.53
N ASN A 33 -21.28 -1.69 -12.40
CA ASN A 33 -20.28 -2.76 -12.20
C ASN A 33 -18.83 -2.27 -12.00
N LYS A 34 -18.50 -1.05 -12.46
CA LYS A 34 -17.18 -0.43 -12.26
C LYS A 34 -17.01 0.25 -10.90
N TYR A 35 -18.04 0.26 -10.06
CA TYR A 35 -18.05 0.96 -8.78
C TYR A 35 -18.62 0.08 -7.67
N CYS A 36 -18.21 0.37 -6.44
CA CYS A 36 -18.74 -0.22 -5.22
C CYS A 36 -19.00 0.85 -4.17
N ALA A 37 -19.76 0.49 -3.14
CA ALA A 37 -20.08 1.37 -2.02
C ALA A 37 -19.40 0.86 -0.74
N LYS A 38 -18.65 1.71 -0.03
CA LYS A 38 -18.24 1.45 1.35
C LYS A 38 -19.23 2.15 2.28
N ILE A 39 -19.91 1.38 3.13
CA ILE A 39 -20.84 1.88 4.14
C ILE A 39 -20.21 1.67 5.52
N TYR A 40 -20.07 2.76 6.27
CA TYR A 40 -19.46 2.73 7.59
C TYR A 40 -20.39 2.12 8.65
N HIS A 41 -19.79 1.50 9.66
CA HIS A 41 -20.50 1.13 10.89
C HIS A 41 -21.04 2.40 11.57
N PRO A 42 -22.17 2.33 12.31
CA PRO A 42 -22.80 3.52 12.90
C PRO A 42 -21.85 4.42 13.70
N GLY A 43 -20.98 3.85 14.55
CA GLY A 43 -20.00 4.61 15.35
C GLY A 43 -18.85 5.26 14.58
N LYS A 44 -18.75 5.04 13.26
CA LYS A 44 -17.70 5.61 12.40
C LYS A 44 -18.20 6.74 11.49
N ARG A 45 -19.51 7.03 11.50
CA ARG A 45 -20.17 8.04 10.65
C ARG A 45 -20.05 9.45 11.25
N THR A 46 -18.82 9.94 11.42
CA THR A 46 -18.57 11.25 12.06
C THR A 46 -18.57 12.41 11.05
N ASN A 47 -18.85 13.62 11.54
CA ASN A 47 -18.78 14.84 10.71
C ASN A 47 -17.37 15.12 10.18
N ASP A 48 -16.31 14.83 10.94
CA ASP A 48 -14.94 15.02 10.47
C ASP A 48 -14.61 14.11 9.29
N ARG A 49 -15.12 12.87 9.32
CA ARG A 49 -14.99 11.93 8.22
C ARG A 49 -15.79 12.39 7.00
N LEU A 50 -16.99 12.92 7.20
CA LEU A 50 -17.78 13.52 6.12
C LEU A 50 -17.01 14.67 5.44
N LYS A 51 -16.51 15.64 6.21
CA LYS A 51 -15.71 16.77 5.68
C LYS A 51 -14.48 16.30 4.90
N LYS A 52 -13.78 15.28 5.41
CA LYS A 52 -12.64 14.67 4.71
C LYS A 52 -13.06 14.09 3.36
N LEU A 53 -14.16 13.32 3.33
CA LEU A 53 -14.67 12.71 2.10
C LEU A 53 -15.15 13.75 1.08
N GLU A 54 -15.81 14.82 1.53
CA GLU A 54 -16.17 15.97 0.67
C GLU A 54 -14.94 16.56 -0.01
N TYR A 55 -13.87 16.77 0.77
CA TYR A 55 -12.60 17.22 0.23
C TYR A 55 -12.04 16.21 -0.78
N MET A 56 -12.01 14.92 -0.45
CA MET A 56 -11.45 13.85 -1.30
C MET A 56 -12.18 13.76 -2.63
N VAL A 57 -13.51 13.77 -2.63
CA VAL A 57 -14.35 13.72 -3.84
C VAL A 57 -14.05 14.90 -4.77
N LYS A 58 -13.89 16.10 -4.21
CA LYS A 58 -13.59 17.31 -4.98
C LYS A 58 -12.15 17.36 -5.52
N ASN A 59 -11.22 16.64 -4.90
CA ASN A 59 -9.78 16.75 -5.15
C ASN A 59 -9.14 15.40 -5.56
N ALA A 60 -9.88 14.54 -6.24
CA ALA A 60 -9.40 13.20 -6.56
C ALA A 60 -8.10 13.22 -7.40
N PRO A 61 -7.16 12.29 -7.16
CA PRO A 61 -6.06 12.06 -8.08
C PRO A 61 -6.57 11.68 -9.47
N SER A 62 -5.81 12.01 -10.51
CA SER A 62 -6.18 11.68 -11.89
C SER A 62 -4.98 11.12 -12.65
N PRO A 63 -5.15 10.04 -13.44
CA PRO A 63 -6.39 9.25 -13.58
C PRO A 63 -6.60 8.26 -12.42
N LEU A 64 -7.86 8.02 -12.03
CA LEU A 64 -8.21 6.99 -11.03
C LEU A 64 -8.23 5.57 -11.61
N ILE A 65 -8.63 5.41 -12.87
CA ILE A 65 -8.78 4.11 -13.53
C ILE A 65 -7.95 4.14 -14.80
N THR A 66 -7.03 3.19 -14.92
CA THR A 66 -6.24 2.94 -16.13
C THR A 66 -6.32 1.46 -16.49
N LYS A 67 -5.66 1.05 -17.58
CA LYS A 67 -5.51 -0.37 -17.90
C LYS A 67 -4.63 -1.10 -16.87
N GLN A 68 -3.67 -0.41 -16.26
CA GLN A 68 -2.66 -1.03 -15.38
C GLN A 68 -3.02 -0.94 -13.90
N TYR A 69 -3.71 0.12 -13.48
CA TYR A 69 -4.05 0.33 -12.09
C TYR A 69 -5.42 1.00 -11.88
N ILE A 70 -6.00 0.76 -10.70
CA ILE A 70 -7.18 1.44 -10.15
C ILE A 70 -6.80 2.02 -8.79
N ILE A 71 -7.07 3.31 -8.60
CA ILE A 71 -7.04 3.98 -7.30
C ILE A 71 -8.49 4.01 -6.82
N CYS A 72 -8.86 3.19 -5.83
CA CYS A 72 -10.21 3.11 -5.26
C CYS A 72 -10.50 4.32 -4.36
N TRP A 73 -10.41 5.52 -4.95
CA TRP A 73 -10.62 6.80 -4.29
C TRP A 73 -12.12 7.12 -4.15
N PRO A 74 -12.57 7.82 -3.10
CA PRO A 74 -13.94 8.29 -2.97
C PRO A 74 -14.36 9.19 -4.15
N THR A 75 -15.51 8.89 -4.76
CA THR A 75 -16.04 9.61 -5.94
C THR A 75 -17.41 10.26 -5.68
N LYS A 76 -18.20 9.71 -4.77
CA LYS A 76 -19.47 10.29 -4.31
C LYS A 76 -19.70 9.94 -2.84
N ILE A 77 -20.41 10.80 -2.11
CA ILE A 77 -20.82 10.52 -0.73
C ILE A 77 -22.20 9.86 -0.75
N ILE A 78 -22.47 8.97 0.19
CA ILE A 78 -23.73 8.24 0.31
C ILE A 78 -24.47 8.70 1.58
N PHE A 79 -25.77 8.94 1.43
CA PHE A 79 -26.71 9.32 2.47
C PHE A 79 -27.93 8.39 2.48
N ASP A 80 -28.63 8.32 3.62
CA ASP A 80 -29.96 7.71 3.69
C ASP A 80 -31.07 8.67 3.21
N SER A 81 -32.34 8.23 3.29
CA SER A 81 -33.52 9.04 2.93
C SER A 81 -33.71 10.30 3.77
N HIS A 82 -33.10 10.35 4.95
CA HIS A 82 -33.17 11.48 5.87
C HIS A 82 -31.93 12.38 5.78
N LYS A 83 -31.08 12.18 4.76
CA LYS A 83 -29.81 12.88 4.54
C LYS A 83 -28.76 12.62 5.63
N ASN A 84 -28.84 11.51 6.36
CA ASN A 84 -27.77 11.11 7.27
C ASN A 84 -26.62 10.46 6.49
N PHE A 85 -25.40 10.83 6.82
CA PHE A 85 -24.18 10.29 6.19
C PHE A 85 -24.02 8.79 6.47
N LEU A 86 -23.78 8.00 5.42
CA LEU A 86 -23.58 6.55 5.50
C LEU A 86 -22.18 6.10 5.08
N GLY A 87 -21.60 6.71 4.05
CA GLY A 87 -20.39 6.21 3.42
C GLY A 87 -20.10 6.86 2.08
N PHE A 88 -19.47 6.12 1.15
CA PHE A 88 -19.06 6.66 -0.14
C PHE A 88 -19.01 5.60 -1.26
N VAL A 89 -19.06 6.08 -2.50
CA VAL A 89 -18.85 5.29 -3.72
C VAL A 89 -17.39 5.41 -4.16
N MET A 90 -16.79 4.33 -4.63
CA MET A 90 -15.42 4.30 -5.18
C MET A 90 -15.32 3.32 -6.37
N PRO A 91 -14.29 3.44 -7.23
CA PRO A 91 -14.00 2.45 -8.25
C PRO A 91 -13.88 1.04 -7.66
N MET A 92 -14.46 0.06 -8.34
CA MET A 92 -14.30 -1.36 -8.01
C MET A 92 -12.89 -1.82 -8.39
N ALA A 93 -12.26 -2.60 -7.52
CA ALA A 93 -10.99 -3.26 -7.85
C ALA A 93 -11.15 -4.19 -9.07
N PHE A 94 -10.03 -4.53 -9.71
CA PHE A 94 -10.06 -5.50 -10.81
C PHE A 94 -10.62 -6.85 -10.35
N GLU A 95 -11.39 -7.49 -11.22
CA GLU A 95 -11.91 -8.84 -10.97
C GLU A 95 -10.78 -9.86 -10.82
N ASN A 96 -11.03 -10.91 -10.05
CA ASN A 96 -10.08 -12.00 -9.77
C ASN A 96 -8.76 -11.53 -9.14
N SER A 97 -8.78 -10.37 -8.48
CA SER A 97 -7.63 -9.87 -7.73
C SER A 97 -7.51 -10.52 -6.35
N VAL A 98 -6.28 -10.65 -5.87
CA VAL A 98 -5.93 -11.21 -4.55
C VAL A 98 -5.16 -10.17 -3.76
N LEU A 99 -5.12 -10.28 -2.43
CA LEU A 99 -4.32 -9.34 -1.62
C LEU A 99 -2.84 -9.46 -1.99
N CYS A 100 -2.15 -8.33 -2.15
CA CYS A 100 -0.71 -8.31 -2.40
C CYS A 100 0.08 -9.01 -1.27
N TYR A 101 -0.52 -9.07 -0.07
CA TYR A 101 -0.02 -9.86 1.05
C TYR A 101 0.29 -11.32 0.68
N GLU A 102 -0.53 -11.97 -0.16
CA GLU A 102 -0.31 -13.37 -0.53
C GLU A 102 1.00 -13.57 -1.32
N ILE A 103 1.40 -12.58 -2.11
CA ILE A 103 2.65 -12.61 -2.87
C ILE A 103 3.86 -12.21 -2.01
N CYS A 104 3.64 -11.58 -0.85
CA CYS A 104 4.69 -11.20 0.10
C CYS A 104 5.15 -12.37 1.00
N ARG A 105 4.37 -13.44 1.11
CA ARG A 105 4.69 -14.61 1.93
C ARG A 105 5.81 -15.47 1.29
N MET A 106 6.49 -16.29 2.11
CA MET A 106 7.50 -17.23 1.61
C MET A 106 6.90 -18.30 0.69
N GLY A 107 5.70 -18.79 1.01
CA GLY A 107 4.85 -19.58 0.11
C GLY A 107 3.61 -18.77 -0.25
N ILE A 108 3.21 -18.81 -1.52
CA ILE A 108 1.93 -18.27 -1.98
C ILE A 108 0.85 -19.25 -1.51
N SER A 109 -0.28 -18.77 -0.96
CA SER A 109 -1.32 -19.64 -0.38
C SER A 109 -1.70 -20.79 -1.32
N TYR A 110 -1.94 -21.98 -0.75
CA TYR A 110 -2.45 -23.15 -1.47
C TYR A 110 -3.81 -22.90 -2.15
N ASP A 111 -4.54 -21.88 -1.68
CA ASP A 111 -5.83 -21.45 -2.25
C ASP A 111 -5.68 -20.64 -3.55
N LEU A 112 -4.46 -20.24 -3.90
CA LEU A 112 -4.18 -19.56 -5.17
C LEU A 112 -3.83 -20.58 -6.24
N SER A 113 -4.33 -20.37 -7.46
CA SER A 113 -4.10 -21.32 -8.56
C SER A 113 -2.61 -21.59 -8.79
N GLU A 114 -2.31 -22.76 -9.33
CA GLU A 114 -0.95 -23.19 -9.70
C GLU A 114 -0.22 -22.16 -10.58
N ASP A 115 -0.99 -21.39 -11.35
CA ASP A 115 -0.50 -20.28 -12.18
C ASP A 115 0.21 -19.20 -11.37
N TRP A 116 -0.29 -18.82 -10.19
CA TRP A 116 0.33 -17.79 -9.35
C TRP A 116 1.68 -18.25 -8.78
N ASN A 117 1.72 -19.52 -8.33
CA ASN A 117 2.92 -20.15 -7.81
C ASN A 117 4.02 -20.25 -8.87
N THR A 118 3.64 -20.54 -10.11
CA THR A 118 4.57 -20.64 -11.24
C THR A 118 5.01 -19.26 -11.73
N PHE A 119 4.06 -18.35 -11.97
CA PHE A 119 4.33 -17.04 -12.59
C PHE A 119 5.15 -16.11 -11.69
N TYR A 120 4.94 -16.17 -10.38
CA TYR A 120 5.72 -15.41 -9.39
C TYR A 120 6.67 -16.31 -8.58
N ASN A 121 7.18 -17.40 -9.15
CA ASN A 121 8.08 -18.29 -8.42
C ASN A 121 9.40 -17.57 -8.02
N ARG A 122 9.74 -17.53 -6.72
CA ARG A 122 10.98 -16.89 -6.22
C ARG A 122 12.26 -17.67 -6.53
N HIS A 123 12.13 -18.86 -7.10
CA HIS A 123 13.24 -19.76 -7.40
C HIS A 123 13.51 -19.87 -8.90
N SER A 124 12.67 -19.29 -9.76
CA SER A 124 12.91 -19.20 -11.19
C SER A 124 13.34 -17.79 -11.60
N ALA A 125 14.12 -17.69 -12.69
CA ALA A 125 14.53 -16.40 -13.25
C ALA A 125 13.30 -15.58 -13.70
N ASP A 126 12.37 -16.22 -14.42
CA ASP A 126 11.14 -15.58 -14.88
C ASP A 126 10.27 -15.06 -13.75
N GLY A 127 10.14 -15.83 -12.66
CA GLY A 127 9.34 -15.40 -11.52
C GLY A 127 9.95 -14.21 -10.78
N ILE A 128 11.29 -14.12 -10.72
CA ILE A 128 11.97 -12.91 -10.22
C ILE A 128 11.74 -11.72 -11.16
N ILE A 129 11.84 -11.91 -12.47
CA ILE A 129 11.56 -10.85 -13.47
C ILE A 129 10.10 -10.39 -13.34
N ASN A 130 9.14 -11.30 -13.20
CA ASN A 130 7.72 -10.97 -13.03
C ASN A 130 7.45 -10.23 -11.72
N ARG A 131 8.14 -10.59 -10.63
CA ARG A 131 8.10 -9.82 -9.38
C ARG A 131 8.66 -8.41 -9.56
N LEU A 132 9.76 -8.25 -10.31
CA LEU A 132 10.30 -6.92 -10.63
C LEU A 132 9.32 -6.10 -11.49
N LYS A 133 8.68 -6.70 -12.50
CA LYS A 133 7.59 -6.05 -13.28
C LYS A 133 6.45 -5.62 -12.36
N LEU A 134 6.07 -6.46 -11.39
CA LEU A 134 5.04 -6.12 -10.40
C LEU A 134 5.44 -4.89 -9.57
N LEU A 135 6.71 -4.76 -9.17
CA LEU A 135 7.19 -3.57 -8.44
C LEU A 135 7.01 -2.30 -9.28
N VAL A 136 7.32 -2.36 -10.58
CA VAL A 136 7.09 -1.25 -11.52
C VAL A 136 5.61 -0.89 -11.56
N ASN A 137 4.73 -1.88 -11.66
CA ASN A 137 3.28 -1.64 -11.71
C ASN A 137 2.74 -1.02 -10.41
N ILE A 138 3.26 -1.42 -9.25
CA ILE A 138 2.90 -0.81 -7.95
C ILE A 138 3.40 0.63 -7.85
N ALA A 139 4.58 0.93 -8.40
CA ALA A 139 5.12 2.29 -8.37
C ALA A 139 4.23 3.32 -9.08
N LEU A 140 3.49 2.92 -10.13
CA LEU A 140 2.65 3.81 -10.93
C LEU A 140 1.52 4.52 -10.13
N PRO A 141 0.59 3.82 -9.45
CA PRO A 141 -0.45 4.48 -8.66
C PRO A 141 0.13 5.26 -7.48
N ILE A 142 1.21 4.79 -6.87
CA ILE A 142 1.85 5.48 -5.74
C ILE A 142 2.47 6.79 -6.19
N HIS A 143 3.19 6.80 -7.31
CA HIS A 143 3.69 8.03 -7.94
C HIS A 143 2.53 8.97 -8.29
N THR A 144 1.44 8.46 -8.86
CA THR A 144 0.25 9.26 -9.22
C THR A 144 -0.36 9.98 -8.01
N ILE A 145 -0.41 9.33 -6.84
CA ILE A 145 -0.91 9.95 -5.62
C ILE A 145 0.10 10.96 -5.06
N HIS A 146 1.38 10.57 -4.96
CA HIS A 146 2.43 11.38 -4.36
C HIS A 146 2.79 12.63 -5.16
N SER A 147 2.70 12.59 -6.50
CA SER A 147 3.05 13.72 -7.38
C SER A 147 2.14 14.93 -7.20
N ILE A 148 0.95 14.75 -6.61
CA ILE A 148 0.02 15.84 -6.27
C ILE A 148 0.56 16.69 -5.11
N GLY A 149 1.46 16.14 -4.28
CA GLY A 149 2.16 16.88 -3.23
C GLY A 149 1.35 17.15 -1.96
N LYS A 150 0.10 16.66 -1.86
CA LYS A 150 -0.79 16.89 -0.71
C LYS A 150 -1.30 15.64 -0.01
N TYR A 151 -0.93 14.46 -0.52
CA TYR A 151 -1.41 13.17 -0.03
C TYR A 151 -0.25 12.30 0.49
N VAL A 152 -0.45 11.74 1.68
CA VAL A 152 0.46 10.76 2.30
C VAL A 152 -0.39 9.58 2.79
N LEU A 153 -0.07 8.37 2.37
CA LEU A 153 -0.84 7.16 2.66
C LEU A 153 -0.76 6.78 4.14
N VAL A 154 0.41 6.95 4.76
CA VAL A 154 0.75 6.70 6.17
C VAL A 154 0.68 5.23 6.58
N ASP A 155 -0.45 4.55 6.38
CA ASP A 155 -0.64 3.13 6.70
C ASP A 155 -0.50 2.23 5.47
N PHE A 156 0.51 2.49 4.63
CA PHE A 156 0.68 1.73 3.39
C PHE A 156 1.30 0.35 3.65
N LYS A 157 0.55 -0.70 3.29
CA LYS A 157 0.91 -2.11 3.53
C LYS A 157 0.34 -3.02 2.45
N PRO A 158 0.81 -4.27 2.30
CA PRO A 158 0.34 -5.19 1.27
C PRO A 158 -1.17 -5.46 1.32
N GLN A 159 -1.79 -5.37 2.50
CA GLN A 159 -3.25 -5.55 2.66
C GLN A 159 -4.08 -4.42 2.02
N ASN A 160 -3.47 -3.27 1.74
CA ASN A 160 -4.14 -2.14 1.09
C ASN A 160 -4.01 -2.19 -0.45
N MET A 161 -3.53 -3.32 -0.99
CA MET A 161 -3.40 -3.54 -2.42
C MET A 161 -3.99 -4.88 -2.82
N LEU A 162 -4.75 -4.85 -3.90
CA LEU A 162 -5.19 -6.02 -4.63
C LEU A 162 -4.43 -6.12 -5.95
N ILE A 163 -4.04 -7.33 -6.33
CA ILE A 163 -3.28 -7.61 -7.54
C ILE A 163 -3.94 -8.71 -8.34
N THR A 164 -3.94 -8.59 -9.66
CA THR A 164 -4.37 -9.66 -10.57
C THR A 164 -3.18 -10.49 -11.04
N ALA A 165 -3.43 -11.68 -11.59
CA ALA A 165 -2.34 -12.58 -12.01
C ALA A 165 -1.44 -11.93 -13.07
N ASP A 166 -2.04 -11.14 -13.97
CA ASP A 166 -1.37 -10.33 -15.00
C ASP A 166 -0.73 -9.03 -14.46
N GLY A 167 -0.71 -8.83 -13.14
CA GLY A 167 0.05 -7.76 -12.49
C GLY A 167 -0.61 -6.38 -12.51
N ARG A 168 -1.93 -6.29 -12.71
CA ARG A 168 -2.68 -5.05 -12.53
C ARG A 168 -2.91 -4.77 -11.04
N ILE A 169 -2.93 -3.50 -10.66
CA ILE A 169 -2.92 -3.07 -9.25
C ILE A 169 -4.21 -2.32 -8.91
N SER A 170 -4.88 -2.67 -7.81
CA SER A 170 -5.92 -1.83 -7.22
C SER A 170 -5.48 -1.39 -5.81
N ILE A 171 -5.35 -0.08 -5.58
CA ILE A 171 -5.08 0.47 -4.25
C ILE A 171 -6.43 0.69 -3.55
N ILE A 172 -6.61 0.06 -2.40
CA ILE A 172 -7.84 0.09 -1.60
C ILE A 172 -7.60 0.77 -0.25
N ASP A 173 -8.70 1.01 0.48
CA ASP A 173 -8.70 1.59 1.84
C ASP A 173 -8.02 2.97 1.93
N LEU A 174 -8.35 3.85 0.98
CA LEU A 174 -7.74 5.18 0.84
C LEU A 174 -8.45 6.28 1.66
N ASP A 175 -9.53 5.97 2.37
CA ASP A 175 -10.26 6.93 3.21
C ASP A 175 -9.52 7.31 4.51
N SER A 176 -8.43 6.61 4.84
CA SER A 176 -7.53 6.93 5.94
C SER A 176 -6.38 7.86 5.55
N VAL A 177 -6.10 8.05 4.24
CA VAL A 177 -4.99 8.88 3.70
C VAL A 177 -4.89 10.24 4.38
N GLN A 178 -3.68 10.64 4.75
CA GLN A 178 -3.42 11.98 5.26
C GLN A 178 -3.47 13.00 4.11
N ILE A 179 -4.09 14.14 4.40
CA ILE A 179 -4.26 15.25 3.48
C ILE A 179 -3.70 16.51 4.13
N CYS A 180 -2.78 17.19 3.44
CA CYS A 180 -2.26 18.49 3.84
C CYS A 180 -2.33 19.44 2.65
N ASP A 181 -3.41 20.25 2.56
CA ASP A 181 -3.61 21.25 1.51
C ASP A 181 -4.07 22.58 2.12
N LYS A 182 -3.14 23.54 2.23
CA LYS A 182 -3.37 24.86 2.81
C LYS A 182 -3.95 24.75 4.23
N ARG A 183 -5.25 25.06 4.40
CA ARG A 183 -5.96 25.01 5.68
C ARG A 183 -6.65 23.67 5.93
N ASN A 184 -6.70 22.78 4.93
CA ASN A 184 -7.30 21.46 5.06
C ASN A 184 -6.22 20.49 5.54
N ILE A 185 -6.30 20.10 6.81
CA ILE A 185 -5.42 19.10 7.41
C ILE A 185 -6.29 17.97 7.94
N PHE A 186 -6.15 16.80 7.32
CA PHE A 186 -6.80 15.57 7.77
C PHE A 186 -5.70 14.54 8.04
N LEU A 187 -5.49 14.19 9.30
CA LEU A 187 -4.43 13.27 9.70
C LEU A 187 -4.87 11.82 9.56
N CYS A 188 -3.92 10.93 9.31
CA CYS A 188 -4.16 9.49 9.38
C CYS A 188 -3.96 9.04 10.85
N PRO A 189 -4.99 8.48 11.51
CA PRO A 189 -4.94 8.19 12.94
C PRO A 189 -4.14 6.92 13.29
N VAL A 190 -3.83 6.09 12.29
CA VAL A 190 -3.25 4.76 12.47
C VAL A 190 -2.05 4.59 11.56
N ALA A 191 -1.10 3.78 12.01
CA ALA A 191 0.00 3.30 11.19
C ALA A 191 0.43 1.92 11.71
N THR A 192 0.82 1.04 10.79
CA THR A 192 1.28 -0.31 11.10
C THR A 192 2.79 -0.28 11.41
N PRO A 193 3.24 -0.61 12.64
CA PRO A 193 4.64 -0.43 13.07
C PRO A 193 5.69 -1.07 12.16
N GLU A 194 5.38 -2.22 11.56
CA GLU A 194 6.27 -2.94 10.65
C GLU A 194 6.58 -2.14 9.37
N TYR A 195 5.73 -1.19 9.00
CA TYR A 195 5.92 -0.33 7.81
C TYR A 195 6.28 1.10 8.18
N LEU A 196 6.42 1.43 9.47
CA LEU A 196 6.90 2.74 9.91
C LEU A 196 8.42 2.83 9.79
N PRO A 197 8.97 3.98 9.37
CA PRO A 197 10.41 4.17 9.32
C PRO A 197 11.03 4.34 10.72
N PRO A 198 12.37 4.17 10.86
CA PRO A 198 13.05 4.19 12.15
C PRO A 198 12.74 5.41 13.02
N GLU A 199 12.68 6.61 12.42
CA GLU A 199 12.42 7.87 13.12
C GLU A 199 11.00 8.00 13.68
N LEU A 200 10.06 7.14 13.25
CA LEU A 200 8.67 7.15 13.70
C LEU A 200 8.34 6.00 14.66
N GLN A 201 9.26 5.06 14.88
CA GLN A 201 8.97 3.86 15.65
C GLN A 201 8.54 4.13 17.10
N HIS A 202 9.05 5.17 17.75
CA HIS A 202 8.67 5.55 19.13
C HIS A 202 7.86 6.86 19.19
N ASN A 203 7.38 7.35 18.06
CA ASN A 203 6.65 8.60 18.00
C ASN A 203 5.25 8.43 18.62
N LYS A 204 4.98 9.18 19.70
CA LYS A 204 3.68 9.17 20.42
C LYS A 204 2.63 10.09 19.82
N ASP A 205 3.00 10.84 18.78
CA ASP A 205 2.18 11.83 18.10
C ASP A 205 1.72 11.36 16.73
N ILE A 206 1.87 10.07 16.40
CA ILE A 206 1.21 9.45 15.25
C ILE A 206 -0.30 9.73 15.34
N GLY A 207 -0.88 10.25 14.27
CA GLY A 207 -2.27 10.70 14.21
C GLY A 207 -2.54 12.08 14.80
N LYS A 208 -1.55 12.73 15.41
CA LYS A 208 -1.63 14.10 15.97
C LYS A 208 -0.78 15.11 15.20
N VAL A 209 0.27 14.65 14.53
CA VAL A 209 1.11 15.48 13.65
C VAL A 209 1.11 14.96 12.22
N ALA A 210 1.27 15.87 11.26
CA ALA A 210 1.38 15.52 9.86
C ALA A 210 2.71 14.80 9.58
N LEU A 211 2.62 13.63 8.94
CA LEU A 211 3.77 12.90 8.44
C LEU A 211 4.13 13.33 7.01
N THR A 212 5.37 13.10 6.61
CA THR A 212 5.82 13.40 5.25
C THR A 212 5.75 12.16 4.37
N VAL A 213 5.78 12.33 3.05
CA VAL A 213 5.83 11.23 2.07
C VAL A 213 7.03 10.28 2.30
N ALA A 214 8.03 10.69 3.07
CA ALA A 214 9.17 9.84 3.41
C ALA A 214 8.77 8.58 4.20
N CYS A 215 7.65 8.57 4.95
CA CYS A 215 7.18 7.35 5.59
C CYS A 215 6.63 6.35 4.56
N ASP A 216 5.83 6.80 3.59
CA ASP A 216 5.33 5.96 2.51
C ASP A 216 6.46 5.37 1.66
N ARG A 217 7.55 6.13 1.44
CA ARG A 217 8.72 5.65 0.70
C ARG A 217 9.45 4.51 1.42
N PHE A 218 9.50 4.56 2.76
CA PHE A 218 10.02 3.45 3.55
C PHE A 218 9.09 2.24 3.45
N ALA A 219 7.79 2.43 3.65
CA ALA A 219 6.80 1.36 3.54
C ALA A 219 6.82 0.68 2.16
N LEU A 220 6.92 1.47 1.08
CA LEU A 220 7.05 0.96 -0.28
C LEU A 220 8.28 0.06 -0.45
N ALA A 221 9.43 0.47 0.09
CA ALA A 221 10.64 -0.34 0.06
C ALA A 221 10.50 -1.63 0.88
N VAL A 222 9.84 -1.59 2.04
CA VAL A 222 9.53 -2.79 2.83
C VAL A 222 8.69 -3.77 2.01
N ILE A 223 7.62 -3.29 1.39
CA ILE A 223 6.73 -4.10 0.55
C ILE A 223 7.49 -4.70 -0.63
N PHE A 224 8.32 -3.91 -1.32
CA PHE A 224 9.13 -4.38 -2.43
C PHE A 224 10.12 -5.45 -2.01
N TYR A 225 10.73 -5.30 -0.84
CA TYR A 225 11.62 -6.31 -0.27
C TYR A 225 10.87 -7.61 0.02
N GLN A 226 9.69 -7.53 0.63
CA GLN A 226 8.84 -8.69 0.88
C GLN A 226 8.37 -9.35 -0.41
N ILE A 227 7.99 -8.58 -1.44
CA ILE A 227 7.63 -9.11 -2.77
C ILE A 227 8.83 -9.79 -3.44
N LEU A 228 10.09 -9.44 -3.15
CA LEU A 228 11.27 -10.10 -3.74
C LEU A 228 11.81 -11.28 -2.93
N TYR A 229 11.69 -11.25 -1.60
CA TYR A 229 12.34 -12.26 -0.75
C TYR A 229 11.44 -13.06 0.18
N GLY A 230 10.18 -12.67 0.38
CA GLY A 230 9.22 -13.44 1.16
C GLY A 230 9.29 -13.20 2.67
N LEU A 231 10.13 -12.27 3.12
CA LEU A 231 10.34 -11.89 4.52
C LEU A 231 10.57 -10.39 4.65
N HIS A 232 10.41 -9.86 5.87
CA HIS A 232 10.63 -8.47 6.16
C HIS A 232 12.13 -8.11 6.07
N PRO A 233 12.52 -6.92 5.55
CA PRO A 233 13.95 -6.54 5.41
C PRO A 233 14.73 -6.52 6.72
N PHE A 234 14.04 -6.34 7.84
CA PHE A 234 14.61 -6.32 9.19
C PHE A 234 14.41 -7.64 9.95
N THR A 235 13.98 -8.72 9.30
CA THR A 235 13.95 -10.05 9.94
C THR A 235 15.37 -10.58 10.11
N VAL A 236 15.98 -10.32 11.27
CA VAL A 236 17.33 -10.73 11.62
C VAL A 236 17.41 -11.09 13.09
N THR A 237 18.47 -11.78 13.50
CA THR A 237 18.83 -11.87 14.92
C THR A 237 19.85 -10.78 15.23
N ALA A 238 19.54 -9.89 16.16
CA ALA A 238 20.46 -8.86 16.64
C ALA A 238 21.57 -9.45 17.53
N MET A 239 22.70 -8.75 17.67
CA MET A 239 23.72 -9.08 18.68
C MET A 239 23.23 -8.81 20.12
N ASP A 240 22.32 -7.85 20.28
CA ASP A 240 21.63 -7.55 21.53
C ASP A 240 20.37 -8.42 21.62
N ASP A 241 20.43 -9.49 22.42
CA ASP A 241 19.35 -10.49 22.53
C ASP A 241 18.03 -9.89 23.07
N LYS A 242 18.03 -8.65 23.59
CA LYS A 242 16.81 -7.92 23.99
C LYS A 242 16.06 -7.30 22.81
N VAL A 243 16.65 -7.30 21.62
CA VAL A 243 16.09 -6.70 20.39
C VAL A 243 15.64 -7.82 19.45
N SER A 244 14.37 -8.18 19.53
CA SER A 244 13.77 -9.26 18.72
C SER A 244 12.54 -8.82 17.93
N GLU A 245 11.80 -7.84 18.41
CA GLU A 245 10.63 -7.32 17.71
C GLU A 245 11.03 -6.53 16.47
N ILE A 246 10.29 -6.71 15.37
CA ILE A 246 10.55 -6.04 14.09
C ILE A 246 10.58 -4.52 14.26
N ARG A 247 9.69 -3.96 15.08
CA ARG A 247 9.65 -2.55 15.45
C ARG A 247 11.00 -2.03 15.95
N GLU A 248 11.62 -2.76 16.88
CA GLU A 248 12.90 -2.41 17.50
C GLU A 248 14.07 -2.63 16.54
N LEU A 249 14.00 -3.68 15.72
CA LEU A 249 14.98 -3.94 14.65
C LEU A 249 15.00 -2.80 13.62
N ILE A 250 13.82 -2.28 13.25
CA ILE A 250 13.69 -1.09 12.40
C ILE A 250 14.24 0.15 13.11
N ALA A 251 13.84 0.40 14.36
CA ALA A 251 14.29 1.56 15.14
C ALA A 251 15.82 1.62 15.25
N LYS A 252 16.48 0.47 15.39
CA LYS A 252 17.95 0.34 15.43
C LYS A 252 18.60 0.29 14.04
N GLY A 253 17.83 0.31 12.96
CA GLY A 253 18.33 0.32 11.58
C GLY A 253 19.02 -0.98 11.18
N LEU A 254 18.59 -2.14 11.73
CA LEU A 254 19.24 -3.44 11.57
C LEU A 254 18.88 -4.13 10.24
N PHE A 255 19.12 -3.44 9.13
CA PHE A 255 19.08 -4.02 7.79
C PHE A 255 20.39 -4.78 7.51
N PRO A 256 20.36 -6.05 7.06
CA PRO A 256 21.56 -6.89 6.84
C PRO A 256 22.66 -6.27 5.96
N PHE A 257 22.29 -5.39 5.04
CA PHE A 257 23.18 -4.79 4.06
C PHE A 257 23.33 -3.27 4.23
N GLY A 258 22.91 -2.75 5.38
CA GLY A 258 22.99 -1.34 5.74
C GLY A 258 24.17 -1.01 6.65
N LYS A 259 24.22 0.25 7.09
CA LYS A 259 25.27 0.81 7.97
C LYS A 259 25.52 0.01 9.26
N TYR A 260 24.47 -0.59 9.83
CA TYR A 260 24.54 -1.30 11.11
C TYR A 260 24.59 -2.84 10.98
N SER A 261 24.99 -3.36 9.80
CA SER A 261 25.11 -4.80 9.55
C SER A 261 26.03 -5.53 10.53
N HIS A 262 27.08 -4.88 11.03
CA HIS A 262 27.97 -5.42 12.07
C HIS A 262 27.28 -5.72 13.41
N LYS A 263 26.07 -5.19 13.64
CA LYS A 263 25.24 -5.46 14.83
C LYS A 263 24.23 -6.59 14.61
N VAL A 264 24.24 -7.22 13.43
CA VAL A 264 23.41 -8.37 13.10
C VAL A 264 24.20 -9.66 13.36
N LYS A 265 23.65 -10.53 14.21
CA LYS A 265 24.23 -11.82 14.59
C LYS A 265 23.92 -12.91 13.57
N VAL A 266 22.66 -13.00 13.13
CA VAL A 266 22.21 -14.00 12.14
C VAL A 266 21.40 -13.32 11.05
N ILE A 267 21.75 -13.62 9.80
CA ILE A 267 21.04 -13.18 8.60
C ILE A 267 20.33 -14.41 8.00
N PRO A 268 18.98 -14.46 8.00
CA PRO A 268 18.24 -15.52 7.32
C PRO A 268 18.63 -15.69 5.84
N SER A 269 18.69 -16.95 5.38
CA SER A 269 19.17 -17.28 4.04
C SER A 269 18.43 -16.59 2.87
N PRO A 270 17.11 -16.27 2.95
CA PRO A 270 16.45 -15.55 1.87
C PRO A 270 17.06 -14.19 1.54
N HIS A 271 17.67 -13.50 2.51
CA HIS A 271 18.37 -12.23 2.29
C HIS A 271 19.56 -12.36 1.33
N ASN A 272 20.17 -13.55 1.18
CA ASN A 272 21.32 -13.72 0.28
C ASN A 272 20.99 -13.37 -1.18
N LYS A 273 19.72 -13.54 -1.59
CA LYS A 273 19.24 -13.17 -2.93
C LYS A 273 19.32 -11.65 -3.20
N TYR A 274 19.42 -10.82 -2.17
CA TYR A 274 19.69 -9.38 -2.31
C TYR A 274 20.98 -9.09 -3.06
N LYS A 275 22.03 -9.89 -2.81
CA LYS A 275 23.36 -9.70 -3.43
C LYS A 275 23.35 -9.92 -4.95
N ILE A 276 22.35 -10.64 -5.45
CA ILE A 276 22.18 -10.99 -6.86
C ILE A 276 21.54 -9.84 -7.66
N LEU A 277 20.80 -8.93 -6.99
CA LEU A 277 20.19 -7.80 -7.68
C LEU A 277 21.25 -6.89 -8.35
N PRO A 278 20.91 -6.16 -9.40
CA PRO A 278 21.72 -5.06 -9.92
C PRO A 278 22.09 -4.05 -8.83
N LYS A 279 23.28 -3.45 -8.94
CA LYS A 279 23.82 -2.52 -7.92
C LYS A 279 22.94 -1.29 -7.73
N GLU A 280 22.30 -0.83 -8.79
CA GLU A 280 21.37 0.29 -8.79
C GLU A 280 20.16 -0.02 -7.91
N ILE A 281 19.55 -1.20 -8.08
CA ILE A 281 18.39 -1.64 -7.27
C ILE A 281 18.81 -1.92 -5.82
N GLN A 282 20.00 -2.52 -5.60
CA GLN A 282 20.56 -2.65 -4.25
C GLN A 282 20.67 -1.28 -3.56
N SER A 283 21.15 -0.26 -4.28
CA SER A 283 21.30 1.09 -3.73
C SER A 283 19.98 1.73 -3.33
N LEU A 284 18.89 1.49 -4.08
CA LEU A 284 17.57 1.98 -3.72
C LEU A 284 17.11 1.43 -2.35
N PHE A 285 17.28 0.13 -2.10
CA PHE A 285 16.95 -0.45 -0.79
C PHE A 285 17.81 0.13 0.34
N ARG A 286 19.12 0.32 0.12
CA ARG A 286 19.99 0.95 1.12
C ARG A 286 19.52 2.36 1.45
N HIS A 287 19.31 3.20 0.45
CA HIS A 287 18.83 4.58 0.67
C HIS A 287 17.43 4.62 1.32
N ALA A 288 16.56 3.65 1.02
CA ALA A 288 15.23 3.58 1.63
C ALA A 288 15.28 3.26 3.13
N PHE A 289 16.18 2.35 3.52
CA PHE A 289 16.28 1.83 4.89
C PHE A 289 17.33 2.54 5.75
N GLU A 290 18.14 3.41 5.17
CA GLU A 290 19.07 4.28 5.88
C GLU A 290 18.36 5.48 6.53
N ALA A 291 19.05 6.11 7.48
CA ALA A 291 18.44 7.02 8.45
C ALA A 291 17.94 8.35 7.87
N ASN A 292 18.42 8.80 6.70
CA ASN A 292 18.00 10.10 6.14
C ASN A 292 16.65 9.97 5.43
N PRO A 293 15.53 10.48 5.99
CA PRO A 293 14.21 10.29 5.40
C PRO A 293 14.07 10.96 4.03
N ASN A 294 14.80 12.07 3.81
CA ASN A 294 14.74 12.83 2.56
C ASN A 294 15.47 12.15 1.40
N ALA A 295 16.40 11.25 1.70
CA ALA A 295 17.14 10.49 0.70
C ALA A 295 16.39 9.22 0.22
N ARG A 296 15.26 8.87 0.85
CA ARG A 296 14.51 7.67 0.48
C ARG A 296 14.01 7.79 -0.96
N PRO A 297 14.18 6.75 -1.80
CA PRO A 297 13.75 6.79 -3.18
C PRO A 297 12.25 6.95 -3.31
N SER A 298 11.83 7.79 -4.26
CA SER A 298 10.43 7.92 -4.67
C SER A 298 9.95 6.68 -5.44
N ALA A 299 8.63 6.53 -5.55
CA ALA A 299 8.03 5.49 -6.40
C ALA A 299 8.52 5.60 -7.86
N GLU A 300 8.69 6.81 -8.39
CA GLU A 300 9.23 7.03 -9.74
C GLU A 300 10.66 6.49 -9.89
N GLN A 301 11.55 6.80 -8.94
CA GLN A 301 12.93 6.30 -8.96
C GLN A 301 12.98 4.78 -8.93
N TRP A 302 12.14 4.14 -8.11
CA TRP A 302 11.99 2.69 -8.11
C TRP A 302 11.52 2.16 -9.47
N GLY A 303 10.38 2.67 -9.96
CA GLY A 303 9.76 2.22 -11.20
C GLY A 303 10.70 2.36 -12.40
N MET A 304 11.31 3.52 -12.56
CA MET A 304 12.20 3.82 -13.69
C MET A 304 13.48 2.97 -13.65
N THR A 305 14.11 2.84 -12.47
CA THR A 305 15.34 2.04 -12.33
C THR A 305 15.09 0.57 -12.65
N ILE A 306 14.00 0.00 -12.11
CA ILE A 306 13.65 -1.40 -12.34
C ILE A 306 13.21 -1.62 -13.79
N PHE A 307 12.40 -0.73 -14.35
CA PHE A 307 11.96 -0.82 -15.75
C PHE A 307 13.16 -0.80 -16.71
N ASN A 308 14.08 0.13 -16.53
CA ASN A 308 15.29 0.23 -17.35
C ASN A 308 16.19 -0.99 -17.23
N PHE A 309 16.25 -1.63 -16.06
CA PHE A 309 16.94 -2.91 -15.90
C PHE A 309 16.25 -4.02 -16.69
N ILE A 310 14.93 -4.17 -16.58
CA ILE A 310 14.16 -5.22 -17.28
C ILE A 310 14.30 -5.07 -18.80
N GLN A 311 14.29 -3.85 -19.34
CA GLN A 311 14.44 -3.61 -20.78
C GLN A 311 15.79 -4.06 -21.37
N LYS A 312 16.81 -4.19 -20.52
CA LYS A 312 18.16 -4.63 -20.93
C LYS A 312 18.33 -6.15 -20.88
N LEU A 313 17.37 -6.89 -20.31
CA LEU A 313 17.46 -8.34 -20.25
C LEU A 313 17.27 -8.94 -21.66
N PRO A 314 18.00 -10.02 -22.00
CA PRO A 314 17.77 -10.73 -23.25
C PRO A 314 16.33 -11.25 -23.28
N LYS A 315 15.70 -11.18 -24.46
CA LYS A 315 14.35 -11.68 -24.71
C LYS A 315 14.31 -13.19 -24.84
#